data_AF-A0A7X6X0K3-F1
#
_entry.id   AF-A0A7X6X0K3-F1
#
_cell.length_a   1.000
_cell.length_b   1.000
_cell.length_c   1.000
_cell.angle_alpha   90.00
_cell.angle_beta   90.00
_cell.angle_gamma   90.00
#
_symmetry.space_group_name_H-M   'P 1'
#
loop_
_entity.id
_entity.type
_entity.pdbx_description
1 polymer ?
#
loop_
_entity_poly.entity_id
_entity_poly.type
_entity_poly.pdbx_seq_one_letter_code
_entity_poly.pdbx_strand_id
1 'polypeptide(L)' 'ASGERVQALMEHWEEALVWVKFLDPAHPKKLMPRMRHLLARTALSNDEVDMLRGVCTAMIKAGRSAYADNPPRF' A
#
# COMPACT_ATOMS: atom_id res chain seq x y z
N ALA A 1 5.36 -6.16 -15.41
CA ALA A 1 6.29 -6.23 -14.27
C ALA A 1 6.38 -7.68 -13.80
N SER A 2 7.49 -8.09 -13.18
CA SER A 2 7.56 -9.44 -12.60
C SER A 2 6.60 -9.57 -11.41
N GLY A 3 6.14 -10.79 -11.13
CA GLY A 3 5.24 -11.07 -10.00
C GLY A 3 5.81 -10.63 -8.65
N GLU A 4 7.13 -10.75 -8.48
CA GLU A 4 7.86 -10.27 -7.28
C GLU A 4 7.76 -8.76 -7.08
N ARG A 5 7.84 -7.96 -8.16
CA ARG A 5 7.72 -6.50 -8.07
C ARG A 5 6.30 -6.07 -7.70
N VAL A 6 5.30 -6.76 -8.24
CA VAL A 6 3.90 -6.53 -7.87
C VAL A 6 3.65 -6.93 -6.41
N GLN A 7 4.27 -8.02 -5.93
CA GLN A 7 4.21 -8.41 -4.53
C GLN A 7 4.85 -7.34 -3.61
N ALA A 8 6.04 -6.84 -3.95
CA ALA A 8 6.69 -5.77 -3.20
C ALA A 8 5.87 -4.46 -3.21
N LEU A 9 5.18 -4.16 -4.31
CA LEU A 9 4.21 -3.07 -4.34
C LEU A 9 3.03 -3.35 -3.40
N MET A 10 2.48 -4.56 -3.38
CA MET A 10 1.34 -4.90 -2.51
C MET A 10 1.67 -4.75 -1.03
N GLU A 11 2.87 -5.15 -0.60
CA GLU A 11 3.33 -4.98 0.78
C GLU A 11 3.48 -3.50 1.14
N HIS A 12 4.12 -2.71 0.27
CA HIS A 12 4.29 -1.29 0.50
C HIS A 12 2.95 -0.53 0.47
N TRP A 13 2.02 -1.00 -0.36
CA TRP A 13 0.67 -0.48 -0.47
C TRP A 13 -0.13 -0.72 0.81
N GLU A 14 -0.03 -1.92 1.40
CA GLU A 14 -0.63 -2.25 2.69
C GLU A 14 -0.13 -1.31 3.79
N GLU A 15 1.21 -1.17 3.91
CA GLU A 15 1.83 -0.26 4.87
C GLU A 15 1.32 1.18 4.69
N ALA A 16 1.24 1.68 3.45
CA ALA A 16 0.75 3.01 3.16
C ALA A 16 -0.71 3.21 3.59
N LEU A 17 -1.58 2.24 3.35
CA LEU A 17 -2.98 2.30 3.76
C LEU A 17 -3.16 2.30 5.28
N VAL A 18 -2.31 1.57 6.01
CA VAL A 18 -2.30 1.58 7.47
C VAL A 18 -1.82 2.94 7.99
N TRP A 19 -0.76 3.51 7.41
CA TRP A 19 -0.27 4.85 7.78
C TRP A 19 -1.30 5.96 7.61
N VAL A 20 -2.11 5.91 6.55
CA VAL A 20 -3.18 6.89 6.34
C VAL A 20 -4.49 6.52 7.06
N LYS A 21 -4.47 5.51 7.93
CA LYS A 21 -5.62 4.99 8.71
C LYS A 21 -6.82 4.56 7.85
N PHE A 22 -6.59 4.24 6.58
CA PHE A 22 -7.61 3.70 5.67
C PHE A 22 -7.82 2.21 5.91
N LEU A 23 -6.72 1.49 6.17
CA LEU A 23 -6.75 0.09 6.57
C LEU A 23 -6.49 -0.02 8.08
N ASP A 24 -7.38 -0.71 8.77
CA ASP A 24 -7.16 -1.18 10.13
C ASP A 24 -6.61 -2.62 10.05
N PRO A 25 -5.35 -2.87 10.46
CA PRO A 25 -4.75 -4.20 10.42
C PRO A 25 -5.38 -5.17 11.43
N ALA A 26 -6.05 -4.67 12.49
CA ALA A 26 -6.80 -5.51 13.43
C ALA A 26 -8.14 -5.97 12.84
N HIS A 27 -8.67 -5.25 11.85
CA HIS A 27 -9.89 -5.60 11.13
C HIS A 27 -9.65 -5.58 9.62
N PRO A 28 -8.81 -6.50 9.09
CA PRO A 28 -8.52 -6.57 7.68
C PRO A 28 -9.80 -7.05 6.98
N LYS A 29 -10.61 -6.08 6.54
CA LYS A 29 -11.76 -6.34 5.67
C LYS A 29 -11.27 -7.08 4.41
N LYS A 30 -12.19 -7.48 3.53
CA LYS A 30 -11.86 -8.02 2.19
C LYS A 30 -11.13 -7.03 1.26
N LEU A 31 -10.58 -5.94 1.78
CA LEU A 31 -9.88 -4.91 1.02
C LEU A 31 -8.60 -5.45 0.39
N MET A 32 -7.68 -5.99 1.19
CA MET A 32 -6.38 -6.47 0.70
C MET A 32 -6.52 -7.54 -0.40
N PRO A 33 -7.37 -8.58 -0.24
CA PRO A 33 -7.63 -9.54 -1.33
C PRO A 33 -8.21 -8.88 -2.59
N ARG A 34 -9.11 -7.90 -2.46
CA ARG A 34 -9.69 -7.18 -3.61
C ARG A 34 -8.64 -6.34 -4.35
N MET A 35 -7.77 -5.64 -3.63
CA MET A 35 -6.71 -4.83 -4.24
C MET A 35 -5.66 -5.70 -4.93
N ARG A 36 -5.30 -6.83 -4.31
CA ARG A 36 -4.39 -7.82 -4.90
C ARG A 36 -4.95 -8.37 -6.21
N HIS A 37 -6.24 -8.70 -6.25
CA HIS A 37 -6.90 -9.17 -7.47
C HIS A 37 -6.97 -8.07 -8.56
N LEU A 38 -7.22 -6.82 -8.18
CA LEU A 38 -7.25 -5.69 -9.11
C LEU A 38 -5.87 -5.47 -9.76
N LEU A 39 -4.81 -5.37 -8.96
CA LEU A 39 -3.46 -5.08 -9.43
C LEU A 39 -2.83 -6.26 -10.20
N ALA A 40 -3.23 -7.49 -9.90
CA ALA A 40 -2.82 -8.66 -10.69
C ALA A 40 -3.41 -8.65 -12.12
N ARG A 41 -4.56 -8.02 -12.32
CA ARG A 41 -5.25 -7.97 -13.63
C ARG A 41 -4.78 -6.83 -14.53
N THR A 42 -4.19 -5.78 -13.97
CA THR A 42 -3.81 -4.58 -14.72
C THR A 42 -2.53 -4.74 -15.55
N ALA A 43 -1.82 -5.86 -15.41
CA ALA A 43 -0.59 -6.15 -16.17
C ALA A 43 0.43 -4.99 -16.13
N LEU A 44 0.60 -4.38 -14.94
CA LEU A 44 1.43 -3.19 -14.74
C LEU A 44 2.84 -3.34 -15.31
N SER A 45 3.34 -2.30 -15.96
CA SER A 45 4.75 -2.14 -16.34
C SER A 45 5.63 -1.93 -15.10
N ASN A 46 6.95 -2.05 -15.26
CA ASN A 46 7.88 -1.79 -14.15
C ASN A 46 7.81 -0.33 -13.70
N ASP A 47 7.69 0.61 -14.65
CA ASP A 47 7.64 2.04 -14.38
C ASP A 47 6.37 2.43 -13.62
N GLU A 48 5.23 1.82 -13.95
CA GLU A 48 3.99 2.02 -13.21
C GLU A 48 4.07 1.47 -11.78
N VAL A 49 4.73 0.32 -11.60
CA VAL A 49 4.99 -0.22 -10.24
C VAL A 49 5.83 0.77 -9.44
N ASP A 50 6.89 1.32 -10.02
CA ASP A 50 7.77 2.26 -9.33
C ASP A 50 7.07 3.58 -9.02
N MET A 51 6.25 4.08 -9.95
CA MET A 51 5.39 5.24 -9.74
C MET A 51 4.43 5.01 -8.57
N LEU A 52 3.72 3.88 -8.54
CA LEU A 52 2.79 3.54 -7.45
C LEU A 52 3.52 3.36 -6.10
N ARG A 53 4.73 2.80 -6.10
CA ARG A 53 5.58 2.76 -4.90
C ARG A 53 5.98 4.16 -4.45
N GLY A 54 6.23 5.09 -5.37
CA GLY A 54 6.43 6.50 -5.07
C GLY A 54 5.23 7.15 -4.36
N VAL A 55 4.01 6.85 -4.81
CA VAL A 55 2.77 7.28 -4.15
C VAL A 55 2.68 6.71 -2.73
N CYS A 56 2.98 5.41 -2.54
CA CYS A 56 3.00 4.78 -1.22
C CYS A 56 3.97 5.51 -0.27
N THR A 57 5.18 5.82 -0.72
CA THR A 57 6.17 6.58 0.06
C THR A 57 5.62 7.94 0.50
N ALA A 58 4.96 8.66 -0.42
CA ALA A 58 4.37 9.97 -0.11
C ALA A 58 3.25 9.86 0.93
N MET A 59 2.38 8.86 0.81
CA MET A 59 1.31 8.56 1.76
C MET A 59 1.86 8.24 3.15
N ILE A 60 2.89 7.38 3.24
CA ILE A 60 3.54 7.02 4.50
C ILE A 60 4.15 8.26 5.14
N LYS A 61 4.88 9.08 4.37
CA LYS A 61 5.48 10.32 4.89
C LYS A 61 4.41 11.28 5.42
N ALA A 62 3.32 11.46 4.68
CA ALA A 62 2.20 12.29 5.10
C ALA A 62 1.52 11.75 6.37
N GLY A 63 1.24 10.44 6.43
CA GLY A 63 0.66 9.78 7.59
C GLY A 63 1.54 9.85 8.83
N ARG A 64 2.86 9.65 8.68
CA ARG A 64 3.85 9.84 9.75
C ARG A 64 3.82 11.26 10.33
N SER A 65 3.71 12.26 9.46
CA SER A 65 3.59 13.66 9.90
C SER A 65 2.25 13.95 10.56
N ALA A 66 1.14 13.43 10.00
CA ALA A 66 -0.22 13.73 10.46
C ALA A 66 -0.60 12.99 11.76
N TYR A 67 0.01 11.83 12.02
CA TYR A 67 -0.31 10.96 13.16
C TYR A 67 0.90 10.72 14.06
N ALA A 68 1.82 11.69 14.15
CA ALA A 68 3.04 11.57 14.96
C ALA A 68 2.74 11.20 16.43
N ASP A 69 1.67 11.76 17.00
CA ASP A 69 1.28 11.54 18.41
C ASP A 69 0.43 10.28 18.62
N ASN A 70 -0.06 9.65 17.54
CA ASN A 70 -0.85 8.42 17.60
C ASN A 70 -0.62 7.58 16.33
N PRO A 71 0.57 6.95 16.22
CA PRO A 71 0.93 6.19 15.04
C PRO A 71 0.03 4.96 14.89
N PRO A 72 -0.13 4.44 13.66
CA PRO A 72 -0.82 3.18 13.44
C PRO A 72 -0.15 2.04 14.20
N ARG A 73 -0.95 1.06 14.62
CA ARG A 73 -0.46 -0.19 15.22
C ARG A 73 -0.47 -1.25 14.12
N PHE A 74 0.65 -1.92 13.91
CA PHE A 74 0.81 -3.02 12.96
C PHE A 74 0.65 -4.36 13.66
#